data_AF-A0A090Q1M2-F1
#
_entry.id   AF-A0A090Q1M2-F1
#
_cell.length_a   1.000
_cell.length_b   1.000
_cell.length_c   1.000
_cell.angle_alpha   90.00
_cell.angle_beta   90.00
_cell.angle_gamma   90.00
#
_symmetry.space_group_name_H-M   'P 1'
#
loop_
_entity.id
_entity.type
_entity.pdbx_description
1 polymer ?
#
loop_
_entity_poly.entity_id
_entity_poly.type
_entity_poly.pdbx_seq_one_letter_code
_entity_poly.pdbx_strand_id
1 'polypeptide(L)'
;MRKLVPYSTASASGWMTFRGARRRRAIDKGFVLSDHCDWDGLLSSIEATRCENVITTHGYQEIFARYLREEKGLNAISERTQYEGENLNEQEDLSTNTSNT
;
A
#
# COMPACT_ATOMS: atom_id res chain seq x y z
N MET A 1 18.02 22.11 -11.23
CA MET A 1 16.67 22.41 -11.79
C MET A 1 16.44 23.88 -12.15
N ARG A 2 17.01 24.89 -11.46
CA ARG A 2 16.76 26.33 -11.73
C ARG A 2 17.18 26.88 -13.12
N LYS A 3 17.71 26.05 -14.04
CA LYS A 3 18.20 26.48 -15.37
C LYS A 3 17.28 26.14 -16.55
N LEU A 4 16.23 25.33 -16.34
CA LEU A 4 15.32 24.86 -17.40
C LEU A 4 13.92 25.42 -17.19
N VAL A 5 13.77 26.74 -17.19
CA VAL A 5 12.46 27.40 -16.98
C VAL A 5 11.78 27.62 -18.34
N PRO A 6 10.47 27.32 -18.47
CA PRO A 6 9.60 26.76 -17.44
C PRO A 6 9.71 25.23 -17.30
N TYR A 7 9.71 24.73 -16.06
CA TYR A 7 9.59 23.30 -15.76
C TYR A 7 8.38 23.02 -14.87
N SER A 8 7.95 21.77 -14.85
CA SER A 8 6.98 21.24 -13.90
C SER A 8 7.49 19.91 -13.34
N THR A 9 7.17 19.64 -12.08
CA THR A 9 7.60 18.48 -11.31
C THR A 9 6.46 17.46 -11.19
N ALA A 10 6.82 16.18 -11.30
CA ALA A 10 5.86 15.11 -11.07
C ALA A 10 6.49 13.93 -10.32
N SER A 11 5.65 13.15 -9.64
CA SER A 11 6.04 11.90 -8.99
C SER A 11 5.06 10.77 -9.34
N ALA A 12 5.58 9.57 -9.56
CA ALA A 12 4.80 8.35 -9.77
C ALA A 12 5.05 7.40 -8.59
N SER A 13 4.01 7.12 -7.80
CA SER A 13 4.09 6.26 -6.61
C SER A 13 2.69 5.90 -6.12
N GLY A 14 2.50 4.72 -5.51
CA GLY A 14 1.23 4.31 -4.90
C GLY A 14 0.74 5.30 -3.85
N TRP A 15 1.67 5.95 -3.14
CA TRP A 15 1.37 7.01 -2.18
C TRP A 15 0.69 8.24 -2.79
N MET A 16 0.77 8.43 -4.11
CA MET A 16 0.08 9.53 -4.79
C MET A 16 -1.44 9.38 -4.75
N THR A 17 -1.96 8.22 -4.34
CA THR A 17 -3.39 8.02 -4.04
C THR A 17 -3.83 8.88 -2.85
N PHE A 18 -2.93 9.16 -1.90
CA PHE A 18 -3.23 9.94 -0.70
C PHE A 18 -2.94 11.43 -0.92
N ARG A 19 -3.95 12.27 -0.64
CA ARG A 19 -3.84 13.75 -0.73
C ARG A 19 -2.70 14.31 0.15
N GLY A 20 -2.47 13.73 1.33
CA GLY A 20 -1.43 14.16 2.26
C GLY A 20 -0.01 13.97 1.73
N ALA A 21 0.27 12.84 1.09
CA ALA A 21 1.59 12.56 0.50
C ALA A 21 1.90 13.50 -0.68
N ARG A 22 0.89 13.79 -1.52
CA ARG A 22 1.02 14.78 -2.61
C ARG A 22 1.33 16.18 -2.06
N ARG A 23 0.64 16.60 -1.00
CA ARG A 23 0.85 17.93 -0.41
C ARG A 23 2.21 18.09 0.25
N ARG A 24 2.69 17.09 1.00
CA ARG A 24 4.01 17.13 1.68
C ARG A 24 5.20 17.30 0.73
N ARG A 25 5.09 16.81 -0.51
CA ARG A 25 6.21 16.83 -1.48
C ARG A 25 6.21 18.05 -2.42
N ALA A 26 5.23 18.96 -2.30
CA ALA A 26 5.13 20.19 -3.12
C ALA A 26 5.33 19.95 -4.64
N ILE A 27 4.85 18.81 -5.14
CA ILE A 27 4.93 18.42 -6.56
C ILE A 27 3.72 18.95 -7.33
N ASP A 28 3.93 19.37 -8.58
CA ASP A 28 2.84 19.91 -9.41
C ASP A 28 1.85 18.82 -9.85
N LYS A 29 2.35 17.60 -10.12
CA LYS A 29 1.55 16.45 -10.57
C LYS A 29 1.93 15.18 -9.82
N GLY A 30 0.94 14.35 -9.51
CA GLY A 30 1.14 13.02 -8.91
C GLY A 30 0.42 11.97 -9.73
N PHE A 31 1.11 10.86 -10.02
CA PHE A 31 0.57 9.70 -10.72
C PHE A 31 0.54 8.52 -9.76
N VAL A 32 -0.62 7.88 -9.62
CA VAL A 32 -0.75 6.66 -8.82
C VAL A 32 -0.17 5.52 -9.62
N LEU A 33 0.95 4.97 -9.16
CA LEU A 33 1.63 3.86 -9.81
C LEU A 33 2.25 2.96 -8.73
N SER A 34 1.86 1.69 -8.71
CA SER A 34 2.37 0.67 -7.82
C SER A 34 2.53 -0.63 -8.58
N ASP A 35 3.45 -1.46 -8.12
CA ASP A 35 3.61 -2.87 -8.45
C ASP A 35 2.64 -3.80 -7.68
N HIS A 36 2.07 -3.30 -6.58
CA HIS A 36 1.01 -3.97 -5.82
C HIS A 36 -0.37 -3.75 -6.41
N CYS A 37 -1.21 -4.78 -6.32
CA CYS A 37 -2.63 -4.68 -6.66
C CYS A 37 -3.42 -3.99 -5.53
N ASP A 38 -4.50 -3.33 -5.92
CA ASP A 38 -5.48 -2.79 -4.98
C ASP A 38 -6.50 -3.87 -4.57
N TRP A 39 -7.46 -3.47 -3.73
CA TRP A 39 -8.47 -4.36 -3.19
C TRP A 39 -9.28 -5.09 -4.27
N ASP A 40 -9.76 -4.35 -5.27
CA ASP A 40 -10.56 -4.94 -6.34
C ASP A 40 -9.70 -5.83 -7.25
N GLY A 41 -8.44 -5.46 -7.49
CA GLY A 41 -7.48 -6.30 -8.19
C GLY A 41 -7.20 -7.63 -7.47
N LEU A 42 -7.10 -7.62 -6.13
CA LEU A 42 -6.98 -8.83 -5.32
C LEU A 42 -8.22 -9.73 -5.48
N LEU A 43 -9.43 -9.16 -5.37
CA LEU A 43 -10.68 -9.92 -5.52
C LEU A 43 -10.82 -10.52 -6.91
N SER A 44 -10.52 -9.75 -7.95
CA SER A 44 -10.54 -10.25 -9.34
C SER A 44 -9.54 -11.38 -9.54
N SER A 45 -8.36 -11.31 -8.91
CA SER A 45 -7.34 -12.36 -9.01
C SER A 45 -7.79 -13.65 -8.33
N ILE A 46 -8.39 -13.55 -7.15
CA ILE A 46 -8.96 -14.70 -6.43
C ILE A 46 -10.05 -15.36 -7.26
N GLU A 47 -10.99 -14.57 -7.81
CA GLU A 47 -12.07 -15.09 -8.65
C GLU A 47 -11.54 -15.78 -9.91
N ALA A 48 -10.56 -15.17 -10.58
CA ALA A 48 -9.96 -15.72 -11.79
C ALA A 48 -9.22 -17.06 -11.53
N THR A 49 -8.58 -17.20 -10.38
CA THR A 49 -7.83 -18.42 -10.02
C THR A 49 -8.72 -19.56 -9.53
N ARG A 50 -9.92 -19.24 -9.02
CA ARG A 50 -10.83 -20.22 -8.38
C ARG A 50 -10.15 -21.03 -7.28
N CYS A 51 -9.22 -20.40 -6.55
CA CYS A 51 -8.52 -21.08 -5.47
C CYS A 51 -9.51 -21.45 -4.35
N GLU A 52 -9.30 -22.63 -3.77
CA GLU A 52 -10.13 -23.11 -2.64
C GLU A 52 -9.69 -22.50 -1.31
N ASN A 53 -8.41 -22.12 -1.22
CA ASN A 53 -7.79 -21.59 -0.02
C ASN A 53 -7.03 -20.30 -0.34
N VAL A 54 -7.22 -19.28 0.48
CA VAL A 54 -6.52 -18.00 0.37
C VAL A 54 -5.69 -17.77 1.63
N ILE A 55 -4.39 -17.51 1.46
CA ILE A 55 -3.49 -17.17 2.55
C ILE A 55 -3.05 -15.73 2.33
N THR A 56 -3.43 -14.83 3.24
CA THR A 56 -3.04 -13.42 3.17
C THR A 56 -1.78 -13.19 4.00
N THR A 57 -0.87 -12.37 3.46
CA THR A 57 0.42 -12.06 4.06
C THR A 57 0.71 -10.57 3.91
N HIS A 58 1.42 -9.99 4.88
CA HIS A 58 1.80 -8.58 4.94
C HIS A 58 0.60 -7.60 4.90
N GLY A 59 0.89 -6.32 5.13
CA GLY A 59 -0.12 -5.25 5.11
C GLY A 59 -1.32 -5.53 6.03
N TYR A 60 -2.52 -5.19 5.55
CA TYR A 60 -3.77 -5.40 6.29
C TYR A 60 -4.30 -6.85 6.18
N GLN A 61 -3.41 -7.85 6.29
CA GLN A 61 -3.68 -9.27 6.07
C GLN A 61 -4.92 -9.79 6.82
N GLU A 62 -5.08 -9.45 8.10
CA GLU A 62 -6.21 -9.95 8.91
C GLU A 62 -7.53 -9.33 8.47
N ILE A 63 -7.52 -8.05 8.10
CA ILE A 63 -8.72 -7.36 7.63
C ILE A 63 -9.20 -7.98 6.32
N PHE A 64 -8.27 -8.23 5.39
CA PHE A 64 -8.62 -8.83 4.11
C PHE A 64 -9.07 -10.29 4.25
N ALA A 65 -8.35 -11.11 5.04
CA ALA A 65 -8.76 -12.50 5.29
C ALA A 65 -10.14 -12.58 5.94
N ARG A 66 -10.43 -11.70 6.92
CA ARG A 66 -11.76 -11.62 7.53
C ARG A 66 -12.83 -11.27 6.52
N TYR A 67 -12.62 -10.26 5.66
CA TYR A 67 -13.56 -9.91 4.60
C TYR A 67 -13.84 -11.10 3.67
N LEU A 68 -12.81 -11.83 3.24
CA LEU A 68 -12.99 -12.99 2.37
C LEU A 68 -13.82 -14.10 3.03
N ARG A 69 -13.67 -14.29 4.35
CA ARG A 69 -14.50 -15.24 5.10
C ARG A 69 -15.94 -14.76 5.23
N GLU A 70 -16.14 -13.52 5.69
CA GLU A 70 -17.46 -13.00 6.06
C GLU A 70 -18.31 -12.63 4.84
N GLU A 71 -17.72 -11.96 3.85
CA GLU A 71 -18.46 -11.39 2.71
C GLU A 71 -18.40 -12.27 1.46
N LYS A 72 -17.33 -13.07 1.30
CA LYS A 72 -17.16 -13.96 0.13
C LYS A 72 -17.36 -15.44 0.44
N GLY A 73 -17.44 -15.84 1.72
CA GLY A 73 -17.60 -17.23 2.12
C GLY A 73 -16.42 -18.13 1.76
N LEU A 74 -15.22 -17.55 1.56
CA LEU A 74 -14.02 -18.27 1.15
C LEU A 74 -13.24 -18.77 2.38
N ASN A 75 -12.50 -19.88 2.20
CA ASN A 75 -11.56 -20.34 3.21
C ASN A 75 -10.29 -19.49 3.17
N ALA A 76 -10.26 -18.43 3.97
CA ALA A 76 -9.15 -17.50 4.05
C ALA A 76 -8.51 -17.44 5.44
N ILE A 77 -7.19 -17.51 5.50
CA ILE A 77 -6.39 -17.35 6.74
C ILE A 77 -5.35 -16.24 6.54
N SER A 78 -4.97 -15.58 7.62
CA SER A 78 -3.80 -14.69 7.62
C SER A 78 -2.61 -15.45 8.18
N GLU A 79 -1.44 -15.26 7.58
CA GLU A 79 -0.19 -15.88 8.03
C GLU A 79 0.88 -14.81 8.24
N ARG A 80 1.60 -14.88 9.35
CA ARG A 80 2.75 -14.00 9.60
C ARG A 80 4.01 -14.70 9.14
N THR A 81 4.42 -14.40 7.91
CA THR A 81 5.67 -14.93 7.36
C THR A 81 6.87 -14.32 8.08
N GLN A 82 7.97 -15.08 8.20
CA GLN A 82 9.27 -14.58 8.70
C GLN A 82 9.95 -13.58 7.74
N TYR A 83 9.35 -13.32 6.58
CA TYR A 83 9.82 -12.35 5.62
C TYR A 83 9.41 -10.94 6.09
N GLU A 84 10.38 -10.04 6.26
CA GLU A 84 10.15 -8.63 6.64
C GLU A 84 10.28 -7.70 5.43
N GLY A 85 9.75 -8.10 4.27
CA GLY A 85 9.78 -7.28 3.06
C GLY A 85 8.78 -6.12 3.08
N GLU A 86 9.27 -4.94 2.67
CA GLU A 86 8.53 -3.68 2.43
C GLU A 86 7.77 -3.03 3.60
N ASN A 87 8.25 -3.15 4.83
CA ASN A 87 7.89 -2.20 5.90
C ASN A 87 8.60 -0.84 5.69
N LEU A 88 8.30 -0.15 4.59
CA LEU A 88 8.94 1.12 4.21
C LEU A 88 8.45 2.33 5.03
N ASN A 89 7.43 2.16 5.88
CA ASN A 89 6.77 3.27 6.56
C ASN A 89 6.76 3.22 8.09
N GLU A 90 7.14 2.12 8.74
CA GLU A 90 7.13 2.08 10.21
C GLU A 90 8.35 2.78 10.83
N GLN A 91 9.41 3.06 10.07
CA GLN A 91 10.62 3.71 10.60
C GLN A 91 10.57 5.25 10.66
N GLU A 92 9.63 5.93 9.97
CA GLU A 92 9.54 7.41 10.03
C GLU A 92 8.81 7.93 11.29
N ASP A 93 7.95 7.12 11.92
CA ASP A 93 7.14 7.56 13.08
C ASP A 93 7.80 7.32 14.46
N LEU A 94 8.89 6.56 14.55
CA LEU A 94 9.61 6.33 15.82
C LEU A 94 10.74 7.35 16.10
N SER A 95 11.17 8.15 15.12
CA SER A 95 12.27 9.11 15.32
C SER A 95 11.84 10.51 15.78
N THR A 96 10.54 10.82 15.81
CA THR A 96 10.03 12.16 16.15
C THR A 96 9.57 12.33 17.59
N ASN A 97 9.50 11.27 18.40
CA ASN A 97 8.97 11.33 19.77
C ASN A 97 10.01 11.24 20.91
N THR A 98 11.31 11.22 20.63
CA THR A 98 12.36 11.13 21.69
C THR A 98 13.12 12.44 21.91
N SER A 99 12.49 13.58 21.67
CA SER A 99 13.10 14.89 21.95
C SER A 99 12.07 15.87 22.51
N ASN A 100 11.49 15.52 23.65
CA ASN A 100 10.96 16.48 24.63
C ASN A 100 10.79 15.76 25.97
N THR A 101 11.87 15.73 26.76
CA THR A 101 11.81 15.71 28.23
C THR A 101 13.03 16.42 28.75
#